data_AF-A0A838H761-F1
#
_entry.id   AF-A0A838H761-F1
#
_cell.length_a   1.000
_cell.length_b   1.000
_cell.length_c   1.000
_cell.angle_alpha   90.00
_cell.angle_beta   90.00
_cell.angle_gamma   90.00
#
_symmetry.space_group_name_H-M   'P 1'
#
loop_
_entity.id
_entity.type
_entity.pdbx_description
1 polymer ?
#
loop_
_entity_poly.entity_id
_entity_poly.type
_entity_poly.pdbx_seq_one_letter_code
_entity_poly.pdbx_strand_id
1 'polypeptide(L)'
;MPFTAAAELLLAVQQIGLRDAAWGLMNRANAARHFALWRRVMQYAPDDLMAPVGALTGFAAWLDGQGAHASHVADRVEKVSPGYSMCRLLQEILQATVSPEVWQDFPLQRDPVL
;
A
#
# COMPACT_ATOMS: atom_id res chain seq x y z
N MET A 1 18.29 -14.59 3.17
CA MET A 1 17.36 -15.09 2.13
C MET A 1 16.25 -14.04 1.91
N PRO A 2 16.44 -13.04 1.04
CA PRO A 2 15.48 -11.93 0.86
C PRO A 2 14.15 -12.34 0.21
N PHE A 3 14.13 -13.46 -0.53
CA PHE A 3 12.91 -13.99 -1.16
C PHE A 3 11.89 -14.48 -0.13
N THR A 4 12.34 -15.16 0.93
CA THR A 4 11.46 -15.67 2.00
C THR A 4 10.73 -14.54 2.71
N ALA A 5 11.43 -13.45 3.06
CA ALA A 5 10.82 -12.27 3.68
C ALA A 5 9.79 -11.59 2.77
N ALA A 6 10.03 -11.55 1.45
CA ALA A 6 9.05 -11.02 0.50
C ALA A 6 7.79 -11.90 0.42
N ALA A 7 7.95 -13.22 0.40
CA ALA A 7 6.82 -14.16 0.42
C ALA A 7 6.03 -14.07 1.73
N GLU A 8 6.71 -13.97 2.87
CA GLU A 8 6.09 -13.77 4.18
C GLU A 8 5.27 -12.48 4.23
N LEU A 9 5.85 -11.36 3.79
CA LEU A 9 5.13 -10.09 3.72
C LEU A 9 3.94 -10.15 2.76
N LEU A 10 4.12 -10.76 1.58
CA LEU A 10 3.05 -10.93 0.59
C LEU A 10 1.86 -11.72 1.16
N LEU A 11 2.13 -12.80 1.90
CA LEU A 11 1.10 -13.60 2.56
C LEU A 11 0.50 -12.87 3.78
N ALA A 12 1.31 -12.16 4.56
CA ALA A 12 0.85 -11.44 5.74
C ALA A 12 -0.19 -10.37 5.37
N VAL A 13 0.04 -9.60 4.32
CA VAL A 13 -0.89 -8.53 3.89
C VAL A 13 -2.20 -9.06 3.28
N GLN A 14 -2.35 -10.37 3.10
CA GLN A 14 -3.66 -10.95 2.77
C GLN A 14 -4.61 -10.89 3.98
N GLN A 15 -4.07 -10.86 5.20
CA GLN A 15 -4.85 -10.62 6.41
C GLN A 15 -5.10 -9.12 6.55
N ILE A 16 -6.38 -8.73 6.50
CA ILE A 16 -6.82 -7.32 6.56
C ILE A 16 -6.19 -6.57 7.74
N GLY A 17 -6.18 -7.15 8.94
CA GLY A 17 -5.59 -6.50 10.12
C GLY A 17 -4.08 -6.24 9.99
N LEU A 18 -3.33 -7.16 9.37
CA LEU A 18 -1.89 -6.98 9.15
C LEU A 18 -1.60 -5.99 8.02
N ARG A 19 -2.41 -6.00 6.96
CA ARG A 19 -2.35 -4.98 5.90
C ARG A 19 -2.61 -3.59 6.46
N ASP A 20 -3.63 -3.44 7.29
CA ASP A 20 -4.02 -2.14 7.85
C ASP A 20 -3.01 -1.67 8.90
N ALA A 21 -2.40 -2.58 9.67
CA ALA A 21 -1.25 -2.26 10.51
C ALA A 21 -0.06 -1.77 9.66
N ALA A 22 0.25 -2.47 8.56
CA ALA A 22 1.30 -2.04 7.63
C ALA A 22 1.00 -0.69 6.97
N TRP A 23 -0.26 -0.40 6.68
CA TRP A 23 -0.72 0.89 6.16
C TRP A 23 -0.58 2.00 7.22
N GLY A 24 -1.01 1.75 8.46
CA GLY A 24 -0.93 2.71 9.57
C GLY A 24 0.49 3.06 10.01
N LEU A 25 1.50 2.26 9.63
CA LEU A 25 2.91 2.58 9.83
C LEU A 25 3.45 3.63 8.84
N MET A 26 2.71 3.95 7.78
CA MET A 26 3.16 4.88 6.76
C MET A 26 2.89 6.33 7.15
N ASN A 27 3.90 7.17 6.98
CA ASN A 27 3.82 8.61 7.07
C ASN A 27 4.66 9.25 5.97
N ARG A 28 4.53 10.57 5.81
CA ARG A 28 5.29 11.30 4.78
C ARG A 28 6.81 11.16 4.95
N ALA A 29 7.31 11.01 6.17
CA ALA A 29 8.74 10.86 6.43
C ALA A 29 9.30 9.48 6.02
N ASN A 30 8.46 8.45 5.90
CA ASN A 30 8.88 7.09 5.54
C ASN A 30 8.26 6.57 4.23
N ALA A 31 7.42 7.35 3.55
CA ALA A 31 6.69 6.97 2.35
C ALA A 31 7.61 6.40 1.25
N ALA A 32 8.70 7.08 0.89
CA ALA A 32 9.70 6.58 -0.07
C ALA A 32 10.23 5.17 0.27
N ARG A 33 10.49 4.90 1.56
CA ARG A 33 11.01 3.60 2.03
C ARG A 33 9.93 2.51 1.91
N HIS A 34 8.69 2.83 2.27
CA HIS A 34 7.57 1.93 2.10
C HIS A 34 7.27 1.65 0.63
N PHE A 35 7.33 2.66 -0.24
CA PHE A 35 7.16 2.47 -1.67
C PHE A 35 8.21 1.52 -2.23
N ALA A 36 9.49 1.71 -1.88
CA ALA A 36 10.56 0.82 -2.31
C ALA A 36 10.36 -0.63 -1.81
N LEU A 37 9.95 -0.80 -0.55
CA LEU A 37 9.65 -2.11 0.04
C LEU A 37 8.49 -2.80 -0.68
N TRP A 38 7.33 -2.16 -0.74
CA TRP A 38 6.12 -2.79 -1.27
C TRP A 38 6.22 -3.03 -2.76
N ARG A 39 6.86 -2.14 -3.53
CA ARG A 39 7.17 -2.39 -4.93
C ARG A 39 8.04 -3.63 -5.12
N ARG A 40 9.02 -3.86 -4.22
CA ARG A 40 9.87 -5.05 -4.24
C ARG A 40 9.12 -6.33 -3.85
N VAL A 41 8.10 -6.25 -3.00
CA VAL A 41 7.23 -7.39 -2.68
C VAL A 41 6.26 -7.66 -3.85
N MET A 42 5.67 -6.61 -4.43
CA MET A 42 4.68 -6.67 -5.52
C MET A 42 5.24 -7.34 -6.78
N GLN A 43 6.52 -7.14 -7.12
CA GLN A 43 7.14 -7.83 -8.28
C GLN A 43 7.22 -9.36 -8.14
N TYR A 44 7.00 -9.92 -6.95
CA TYR A 44 6.92 -11.37 -6.71
C TYR A 44 5.47 -11.85 -6.56
N ALA A 45 4.49 -10.94 -6.58
CA ALA A 45 3.10 -11.29 -6.35
C ALA A 45 2.48 -11.93 -7.61
N PRO A 46 1.93 -13.16 -7.52
CA PRO A 46 1.01 -13.64 -8.54
C PRO A 46 -0.27 -12.80 -8.52
N ASP A 47 -1.01 -12.81 -9.63
CA ASP A 47 -2.17 -11.93 -9.86
C ASP A 47 -3.25 -12.07 -8.77
N ASP A 48 -3.46 -13.27 -8.24
CA ASP A 48 -4.41 -13.58 -7.17
C ASP A 48 -4.01 -13.04 -5.79
N LEU A 49 -2.72 -12.73 -5.57
CA LEU A 49 -2.21 -12.17 -4.31
C LEU A 49 -1.81 -10.68 -4.44
N MET A 50 -1.94 -10.09 -5.62
CA MET A 50 -1.39 -8.78 -5.95
C MET A 50 -2.14 -7.63 -5.28
N ALA A 51 -3.45 -7.75 -5.05
CA ALA A 51 -4.29 -6.62 -4.69
C ALA A 51 -3.89 -5.92 -3.37
N PRO A 52 -3.64 -6.61 -2.24
CA PRO A 52 -3.25 -5.95 -0.99
C PRO A 52 -1.89 -5.26 -1.08
N VAL A 53 -0.88 -5.92 -1.65
CA VAL A 53 0.46 -5.35 -1.80
C VAL A 53 0.46 -4.20 -2.81
N GLY A 54 -0.33 -4.30 -3.87
CA GLY A 54 -0.52 -3.24 -4.85
C GLY A 54 -1.15 -2.00 -4.21
N ALA A 55 -2.20 -2.16 -3.41
CA ALA A 55 -2.81 -1.03 -2.70
C ALA A 55 -1.84 -0.33 -1.75
N LEU A 56 -1.04 -1.09 -0.97
CA LEU A 56 0.02 -0.52 -0.12
C LEU A 56 1.12 0.18 -0.93
N THR A 57 1.51 -0.38 -2.07
CA THR A 57 2.51 0.22 -2.97
C THR A 57 2.00 1.53 -3.55
N GLY A 58 0.76 1.55 -4.05
CA GLY A 58 0.14 2.72 -4.65
C GLY A 58 -0.10 3.83 -3.62
N PHE A 59 -0.55 3.47 -2.42
CA PHE A 59 -0.71 4.43 -1.33
C PHE A 59 0.63 5.04 -0.90
N ALA A 60 1.67 4.23 -0.72
CA ALA A 60 3.01 4.74 -0.38
C ALA A 60 3.58 5.65 -1.48
N ALA A 61 3.33 5.33 -2.76
CA ALA A 61 3.71 6.19 -3.89
C ALA A 61 2.98 7.54 -3.84
N TRP A 62 1.66 7.55 -3.61
CA TRP A 62 0.89 8.78 -3.48
C TRP A 62 1.38 9.63 -2.29
N LEU A 63 1.60 8.99 -1.14
CA LEU A 63 2.07 9.67 0.07
C LEU A 63 3.46 10.29 -0.10
N ASP A 64 4.30 9.69 -0.96
CA ASP A 64 5.62 10.20 -1.36
C ASP A 64 5.58 11.24 -2.50
N GLY A 65 4.38 11.64 -2.96
CA GLY A 65 4.21 12.59 -4.06
C GLY A 65 4.39 12.01 -5.47
N GLN A 66 4.53 10.69 -5.60
CA GLN A 66 4.71 9.98 -6.87
C GLN A 66 3.37 9.57 -7.49
N GLY A 67 2.50 10.54 -7.79
CA GLY A 67 1.13 10.30 -8.29
C GLY A 67 1.05 9.41 -9.53
N ALA A 68 2.00 9.52 -10.46
CA ALA A 68 2.05 8.67 -11.65
C ALA A 68 2.29 7.18 -11.31
N HIS A 69 3.17 6.88 -10.35
CA HIS A 69 3.35 5.51 -9.89
C HIS A 69 2.12 4.98 -9.14
N ALA A 70 1.48 5.84 -8.34
CA ALA A 70 0.24 5.49 -7.65
C ALA A 70 -0.87 5.11 -8.64
N SER A 71 -1.11 5.92 -9.68
CA SER A 71 -2.07 5.62 -10.74
C SER A 71 -1.72 4.33 -11.48
N HIS A 72 -0.47 4.16 -11.89
CA HIS A 72 -0.05 2.96 -12.63
C HIS A 72 -0.29 1.67 -11.82
N VAL A 73 0.05 1.70 -10.53
CA VAL A 73 -0.17 0.55 -9.64
C VAL A 73 -1.66 0.30 -9.45
N ALA A 74 -2.47 1.35 -9.28
CA ALA A 74 -3.91 1.21 -9.14
C ALA A 74 -4.55 0.57 -10.39
N ASP A 75 -4.15 1.02 -11.58
CA ASP A 75 -4.61 0.44 -12.85
C ASP A 75 -4.19 -1.03 -13.00
N ARG A 76 -2.99 -1.39 -12.50
CA ARG A 76 -2.53 -2.79 -12.52
C ARG A 76 -3.36 -3.67 -11.60
N VAL A 77 -3.68 -3.20 -10.40
CA VAL A 77 -4.54 -3.92 -9.44
C VAL A 77 -5.95 -4.07 -10.02
N GLU A 78 -6.53 -3.01 -10.58
CA GLU A 78 -7.87 -3.06 -11.16
C GLU A 78 -8.00 -4.11 -12.28
N LYS A 79 -6.94 -4.34 -13.07
CA LYS A 79 -6.92 -5.37 -14.11
C LYS A 79 -7.00 -6.81 -13.57
N VAL A 80 -6.50 -7.07 -12.35
CA VAL A 80 -6.42 -8.44 -11.79
C VAL A 80 -7.41 -8.68 -10.66
N SER A 81 -7.83 -7.62 -9.98
CA SER A 81 -8.79 -7.64 -8.89
C SER A 81 -9.70 -6.41 -8.98
N PRO A 82 -10.64 -6.40 -9.95
CA PRO A 82 -11.53 -5.27 -10.16
C PRO A 82 -12.29 -4.91 -8.88
N GLY A 83 -12.31 -3.63 -8.53
CA GLY A 83 -13.07 -3.11 -7.41
C GLY A 83 -12.49 -3.38 -6.02
N TYR A 84 -11.22 -3.81 -5.92
CA TYR A 84 -10.54 -3.96 -4.62
C TYR A 84 -10.62 -2.66 -3.81
N SER A 85 -11.24 -2.72 -2.64
CA SER A 85 -11.74 -1.54 -1.90
C SER A 85 -10.67 -0.49 -1.62
N MET A 86 -9.50 -0.89 -1.10
CA MET A 86 -8.41 0.04 -0.80
C MET A 86 -7.84 0.69 -2.06
N CYS A 87 -7.82 -0.03 -3.18
CA CYS A 87 -7.36 0.50 -4.46
C CYS A 87 -8.37 1.50 -5.05
N ARG A 88 -9.68 1.27 -4.87
CA ARG A 88 -10.70 2.24 -5.25
C ARG A 88 -10.58 3.55 -4.48
N LEU A 89 -10.33 3.49 -3.17
CA LEU A 89 -10.07 4.71 -2.37
C LEU A 89 -8.85 5.48 -2.90
N LEU A 90 -7.78 4.78 -3.28
CA LEU A 90 -6.61 5.41 -3.89
C LEU A 90 -6.96 6.07 -5.24
N GLN A 91 -7.76 5.40 -6.08
CA GLN A 91 -8.22 5.98 -7.35
C GLN A 91 -9.07 7.23 -7.14
N GLU A 92 -9.95 7.24 -6.14
CA GLU A 92 -10.77 8.42 -5.78
C GLU A 92 -9.89 9.60 -5.36
N ILE A 93 -8.87 9.35 -4.52
CA ILE A 93 -7.86 10.35 -4.11
C ILE A 93 -7.13 10.93 -5.33
N LEU A 94 -6.69 10.07 -6.25
CA LEU A 94 -5.93 10.47 -7.45
C LEU A 94 -6.81 11.26 -8.43
N GLN A 95 -8.04 10.82 -8.67
CA GLN A 95 -9.00 11.51 -9.55
C GLN A 95 -9.38 12.89 -9.01
N ALA A 96 -9.52 13.02 -7.68
CA ALA A 96 -9.79 14.29 -7.02
C ALA A 96 -8.53 15.17 -6.86
N THR A 97 -7.36 14.72 -7.35
CA THR A 97 -6.07 15.44 -7.24
C THR A 97 -5.72 15.83 -5.79
N VAL A 98 -6.10 14.99 -4.83
CA VAL A 98 -5.89 15.25 -3.42
C VAL A 98 -4.39 15.26 -3.12
N SER A 99 -3.92 16.37 -2.55
CA SER A 99 -2.53 16.51 -2.12
C SER A 99 -2.22 15.54 -0.97
N PRO A 100 -1.07 14.82 -0.98
CA PRO A 100 -0.65 13.99 0.15
C PRO A 100 -0.41 14.79 1.43
N GLU A 101 -0.33 16.12 1.37
CA GLU A 101 -0.24 16.98 2.56
C GLU A 101 -1.47 16.90 3.46
N VAL A 102 -2.64 16.51 2.94
CA VAL A 102 -3.84 16.32 3.77
C VAL A 102 -3.74 15.08 4.64
N TRP A 103 -2.84 14.15 4.32
CA TRP A 103 -2.64 12.94 5.10
C TRP A 103 -1.94 13.28 6.41
N GLN A 104 -2.69 13.13 7.50
CA GLN A 104 -2.17 13.19 8.85
C GLN A 104 -1.95 11.75 9.31
N ASP A 105 -0.78 11.47 9.88
CA ASP A 105 -0.41 10.15 10.36
C ASP A 105 -1.53 9.57 11.24
N PHE A 106 -1.83 8.28 11.07
CA PHE A 106 -2.74 7.62 12.00
C PHE A 106 -2.14 7.72 13.40
N PRO A 107 -2.85 8.29 14.39
CA PRO A 107 -2.41 8.15 15.76
C PRO A 107 -2.41 6.65 16.06
N LEU A 108 -1.21 6.07 16.17
CA LEU A 108 -1.07 4.71 16.65
C LEU A 108 -1.62 4.71 18.07
N GLN A 109 -2.88 4.30 18.22
CA GLN A 109 -3.42 3.97 19.53
C GLN A 109 -2.68 2.71 19.97
N ARG A 110 -1.55 2.92 20.65
CA ARG A 110 -0.91 1.86 21.43
C ARG A 110 -1.86 1.56 22.57
N ASP A 111 -2.71 0.57 22.41
CA ASP A 111 -3.34 -0.03 23.57
C ASP A 111 -2.19 -0.57 24.45
N PRO A 112 -2.09 -0.13 25.73
CA PRO A 112 -1.14 -0.69 26.66
C PRO A 112 -1.64 -2.07 27.06
N VAL A 113 -1.41 -3.06 26.21
CA VAL A 113 -1.61 -4.47 26.55
C VAL A 113 -0.39 -5.25 26.10
N LEU A 114 0.65 -5.17 26.93
CA LEU A 114 1.38 -6.28 27.54
C LEU A 114 2.21 -5.73 28.72
#